data_AF-A0A068V6A6-F1
#
_entry.id   AF-A0A068V6A6-F1
#
_cell.length_a   1.000
_cell.length_b   1.000
_cell.length_c   1.000
_cell.angle_alpha   90.00
_cell.angle_beta   90.00
_cell.angle_gamma   90.00
#
_symmetry.space_group_name_H-M   'P 1'
#
loop_
_entity.id
_entity.type
_entity.pdbx_description
1 polymer ?
#
loop_
_entity_poly.entity_id
_entity_poly.type
_entity_poly.pdbx_seq_one_letter_code
_entity_poly.pdbx_strand_id
1 'polypeptide(L)' 'MAIECLVLGAGQEVGKSCVVVTINGKTIMFDCGMHMGYLDHHRYPDFSLTPRNAAEDFTSSLSCIIITHLYDLLD' A
#
# COMPACT_ATOMS: atom_id res chain seq x y z
N MET A 1 7.58 -8.20 -20.74
CA MET A 1 6.89 -8.41 -19.44
C MET A 1 7.03 -7.11 -18.66
N ALA A 2 5.94 -6.40 -18.44
CA ALA A 2 5.96 -5.12 -17.73
C ALA A 2 5.96 -5.37 -16.22
N ILE A 3 6.65 -4.51 -15.48
CA ILE A 3 6.55 -4.40 -14.03
C ILE A 3 5.88 -3.05 -13.79
N GLU A 4 4.77 -3.05 -13.08
CA GLU A 4 4.04 -1.84 -12.72
C GLU A 4 4.20 -1.62 -11.23
N CYS A 5 4.54 -0.38 -10.84
CA CYS A 5 4.67 0.01 -9.46
C CYS A 5 3.73 1.18 -9.19
N LEU A 6 2.86 1.02 -8.20
CA LEU A 6 1.98 2.06 -7.68
C LEU A 6 2.42 2.37 -6.24
N VAL A 7 2.86 3.60 -6.02
CA VAL A 7 3.27 4.08 -4.69
C VAL A 7 2.06 4.73 -4.03
N LEU A 8 1.58 4.16 -2.93
CA LEU A 8 0.43 4.68 -2.17
C LEU A 8 0.86 5.53 -0.96
N GLY A 9 2.12 5.45 -0.55
CA GLY A 9 2.70 6.30 0.50
C GLY A 9 4.23 6.14 0.59
N ALA A 10 4.86 6.92 1.48
CA ALA A 10 6.32 7.07 1.58
C ALA A 10 6.99 7.69 0.32
N GLY A 11 6.21 8.24 -0.60
CA GLY A 11 6.70 9.00 -1.75
C GLY A 11 7.07 10.42 -1.35
N GLN A 12 8.33 10.65 -0.97
CA GLN A 12 8.84 11.92 -0.44
C GLN A 12 8.29 12.32 0.95
N GLU A 13 7.76 11.36 1.72
CA GLU A 13 7.32 11.52 3.11
C GLU A 13 7.87 10.37 3.99
N VAL A 14 7.95 10.57 5.31
CA VAL A 14 8.35 9.53 6.28
C VAL A 14 7.09 8.90 6.88
N GLY A 15 6.97 7.57 6.81
CA GLY A 15 5.77 6.84 7.22
C GLY A 15 4.84 6.52 6.05
N LYS A 16 3.72 5.84 6.33
CA LYS A 16 2.76 5.35 5.30
C LYS A 16 3.40 4.47 4.22
N SER A 17 4.45 3.72 4.53
CA SER A 17 5.05 2.82 3.56
C SER A 17 3.99 1.87 2.99
N CYS A 18 3.75 1.99 1.69
CA CYS A 18 2.82 1.13 0.97
C CYS A 18 3.09 1.23 -0.53
N VAL A 19 3.54 0.11 -1.11
CA VAL A 19 3.82 0.01 -2.54
C VAL A 19 3.14 -1.22 -3.09
N VAL A 20 2.41 -1.06 -4.20
CA VAL A 20 1.77 -2.16 -4.92
C VAL A 20 2.56 -2.44 -6.19
N VAL A 21 2.98 -3.69 -6.37
CA VAL A 21 3.72 -4.13 -7.56
C VAL A 21 2.92 -5.19 -8.29
N THR A 22 2.68 -4.96 -9.59
CA THR A 22 2.11 -5.95 -10.49
C THR A 22 3.21 -6.53 -11.37
N ILE A 23 3.45 -7.82 -11.22
CA ILE A 23 4.48 -8.56 -11.97
C ILE A 23 3.96 -9.96 -12.28
N ASN A 24 4.07 -10.40 -13.54
CA ASN A 24 3.60 -11.73 -13.97
C ASN A 24 2.13 -12.03 -13.59
N GLY A 25 1.25 -11.02 -13.65
CA GLY A 25 -0.15 -11.18 -13.27
C GLY A 25 -0.38 -11.40 -11.78
N LYS A 26 0.65 -11.20 -10.93
CA LYS A 26 0.55 -11.16 -9.47
C LYS A 26 0.63 -9.73 -9.00
N THR A 27 -0.32 -9.34 -8.18
CA THR A 27 -0.36 -8.04 -7.52
C THR A 27 0.08 -8.22 -6.07
N ILE A 28 1.20 -7.61 -5.68
CA ILE A 28 1.81 -7.78 -4.35
C ILE A 28 1.82 -6.42 -3.67
N MET A 29 1.31 -6.34 -2.44
CA MET A 29 1.42 -5.14 -1.61
C MET A 29 2.57 -5.28 -0.63
N PHE A 30 3.45 -4.30 -0.60
CA PHE A 30 4.56 -4.19 0.35
C PHE A 30 4.21 -3.12 1.38
N ASP A 31 4.11 -3.54 2.64
CA ASP A 31 3.74 -2.74 3.79
C ASP A 31 2.39 -2.01 3.68
N CYS A 32 1.92 -1.54 4.83
CA CYS A 32 0.77 -0.64 4.95
C CYS A 32 0.94 0.16 6.24
N GLY A 33 2.07 0.88 6.34
CA GLY A 33 2.44 1.66 7.52
C GLY A 33 1.55 2.88 7.74
N MET A 34 1.82 3.63 8.80
CA MET A 34 1.16 4.90 9.09
C MET A 34 2.13 6.05 9.29
N HIS A 35 1.63 7.29 9.29
CA HIS A 35 2.40 8.49 9.61
C HIS A 35 1.95 9.03 10.96
N MET A 36 2.78 8.89 11.99
CA MET A 36 2.45 9.23 13.38
C MET A 36 2.11 10.72 13.61
N GLY A 37 2.58 11.61 12.74
CA GLY A 37 2.25 13.04 12.83
C GLY A 37 0.80 13.42 12.46
N TYR A 38 0.00 12.48 11.93
CA TYR A 38 -1.41 12.70 11.61
C TYR A 38 -2.31 11.89 12.55
N LEU A 39 -3.36 12.53 13.06
CA LEU A 39 -4.36 11.89 13.93
C LEU A 39 -5.63 11.47 13.19
N ASP A 40 -5.78 11.90 11.94
CA ASP A 40 -6.92 11.58 11.09
C ASP A 40 -6.57 10.54 10.02
N HIS A 41 -7.47 10.33 9.07
CA HIS A 41 -7.31 9.35 7.99
C HIS A 41 -6.10 9.63 7.09
N HIS A 42 -5.57 10.85 7.06
CA HIS A 42 -4.37 11.18 6.29
C HIS A 42 -3.13 10.48 6.83
N ARG A 43 -3.20 9.80 7.97
CA ARG A 43 -2.09 8.98 8.49
C ARG A 43 -1.86 7.69 7.71
N TYR A 44 -2.78 7.28 6.85
CA TYR A 44 -2.70 6.03 6.07
C TYR A 44 -2.25 6.27 4.62
N PRO A 45 -1.86 5.20 3.89
CA PRO A 45 -1.61 5.28 2.45
C PRO A 45 -2.83 5.76 1.66
N ASP A 46 -2.59 6.43 0.52
CA ASP A 46 -3.64 6.97 -0.34
C ASP A 46 -4.23 5.90 -1.26
N PHE A 47 -5.17 5.13 -0.72
CA PHE A 47 -5.90 4.12 -1.50
C PHE A 47 -6.83 4.71 -2.57
N SER A 48 -7.01 6.03 -2.65
CA SER A 48 -7.80 6.65 -3.74
C SER A 48 -7.16 6.45 -5.12
N LEU A 49 -5.84 6.21 -5.15
CA LEU A 49 -5.03 5.91 -6.32
C LEU A 49 -5.14 4.46 -6.80
N THR A 50 -5.74 3.56 -5.99
CA THR A 50 -5.93 2.17 -6.42
C THR A 50 -6.95 2.11 -7.57
N PRO A 51 -6.74 1.26 -8.59
CA PRO A 51 -7.68 1.11 -9.67
C PRO A 51 -9.02 0.60 -9.13
N ARG A 52 -10.03 1.48 -9.13
CA ARG A 52 -11.41 1.15 -8.77
C ARG A 52 -12.04 0.37 -9.92
N ASN A 53 -11.88 -0.94 -9.91
CA ASN A 53 -12.78 -1.79 -10.67
C ASN A 53 -14.08 -1.89 -9.85
N ALA A 54 -15.18 -1.36 -10.37
CA ALA A 54 -16.49 -1.37 -9.70
C ALA A 54 -17.02 -2.78 -9.37
N ALA A 55 -16.35 -3.84 -9.84
CA ALA A 55 -16.72 -5.24 -9.66
C ALA A 55 -15.92 -5.99 -8.58
N GLU A 56 -14.73 -5.53 -8.19
CA GLU A 56 -13.85 -6.27 -7.26
C GLU A 56 -13.25 -5.36 -6.19
N ASP A 57 -13.29 -5.84 -4.95
CA ASP A 57 -12.60 -5.22 -3.81
C ASP A 57 -11.07 -5.28 -4.01
N PHE A 58 -10.37 -4.18 -3.70
CA PHE A 58 -8.92 -4.08 -3.87
C PHE A 58 -8.19 -5.21 -3.13
N THR A 59 -8.65 -5.55 -1.91
CA THR A 59 -8.07 -6.64 -1.12
C THR A 59 -8.12 -7.98 -1.85
N SER A 60 -9.20 -8.24 -2.59
CA SER A 60 -9.39 -9.49 -3.34
C SER A 60 -8.45 -9.59 -4.55
N SER A 61 -7.97 -8.45 -5.06
CA SER A 61 -7.02 -8.40 -6.17
C SER A 61 -5.56 -8.70 -5.75
N LEU A 62 -5.26 -8.64 -4.45
CA LEU A 62 -3.91 -8.88 -3.93
C LEU A 62 -3.60 -10.38 -3.88
N SER A 63 -2.49 -10.75 -4.51
CA SER A 63 -1.95 -12.12 -4.42
C SER A 63 -1.20 -12.36 -3.12
N CYS A 64 -0.60 -11.33 -2.53
CA CYS A 64 0.19 -11.41 -1.31
C CYS A 64 0.34 -10.02 -0.68
N ILE A 65 0.45 -9.98 0.64
CA ILE A 65 0.89 -8.82 1.41
C ILE A 65 2.20 -9.21 2.08
N ILE A 66 3.26 -8.43 1.83
CA ILE A 66 4.56 -8.60 2.46
C ILE A 66 4.74 -7.47 3.45
N ILE A 67 4.82 -7.81 4.74
CA ILE A 67 5.20 -6.88 5.80
C ILE A 67 6.69 -7.03 6.04
N THR A 68 7.45 -5.97 5.79
CA THR A 68 8.91 -5.98 5.86
C THR A 68 9.41 -5.99 7.30
N HIS A 69 8.72 -5.28 8.20
CA HIS A 69 9.01 -5.20 9.64
C HIS A 69 7.82 -4.61 10.42
N LEU A 70 7.87 -4.68 11.75
CA LEU A 70 6.81 -4.22 12.66
C LEU A 70 7.21 -2.95 13.44
N TYR A 71 7.40 -1.82 12.75
CA TYR A 71 7.75 -0.56 13.42
C TYR A 71 6.54 0.13 14.10
N ASP A 72 5.34 0.01 13.52
CA ASP A 72 4.13 0.75 13.97
C ASP A 72 3.19 -0.05 14.89
N LEU A 73 3.61 -1.21 15.42
CA LEU A 73 2.74 -2.12 16.20
C LEU A 73 2.97 -2.08 17.72
N LEU A 74 3.78 -1.14 18.24
CA LEU A 74 4.26 -1.13 19.63
C LEU A 74 3.94 0.14 20.44
N ASP A 75 3.07 1.02 19.97
CA ASP A 75 2.48 2.09 20.80
C ASP A 75 1.02 1.79 21.19
#